data_AF-A0A922CRR8-F1
#
_entry.id   AF-A0A922CRR8-F1
#
_cell.length_a   1.000
_cell.length_b   1.000
_cell.length_c   1.000
_cell.angle_alpha   90.00
_cell.angle_beta   90.00
_cell.angle_gamma   90.00
#
_symmetry.space_group_name_H-M   'P 1'
#
loop_
_entity.id
_entity.type
_entity.pdbx_description
1 polymer ?
#
loop_
_entity_poly.entity_id
_entity_poly.type
_entity_poly.pdbx_seq_one_letter_code
_entity_poly.pdbx_strand_id
1 'polypeptide(L)'
;MPCDGESPTFFKRSLLRYLNHYHMPQLAHYVERVKRCDFSHINVFLVASAPGSHFDMDWALTRVGSLLRQHCCVPPAEQRHWTLLAQASSLGSYGKEPKLWLTGDFLHYFTKIRNQSQMLSSPPDLKLVYPSLENVKQSHDGLLGGGCLPYAAEAHAKQPWLNNYLYQWRATSTHRDRAMPHIKSYTRVSRDHKRAAYFLLTSANVSKAAWGSINKGNAALRVMSYEAGVLLLPRFVINEDFFPLDEGRGNGLVIPYDIPPQKYTSDMSPWVSDYLM
;
A
#
# COMPACT_ATOMS: atom_id res chain seq x y z
N MET A 1 -35.56 5.79 -9.99
CA MET A 1 -34.66 5.12 -10.95
C MET A 1 -34.25 3.80 -10.32
N PRO A 2 -34.16 2.69 -11.07
CA PRO A 2 -33.52 1.50 -10.52
C PRO A 2 -32.12 1.95 -10.09
N CYS A 3 -31.76 1.74 -8.82
CA CYS A 3 -30.41 2.01 -8.36
C CYS A 3 -29.49 1.20 -9.28
N ASP A 4 -28.50 1.80 -9.95
CA ASP A 4 -27.57 1.13 -10.89
C ASP A 4 -26.67 0.08 -10.21
N GLY A 5 -27.03 -0.36 -9.00
CA GLY A 5 -26.29 -1.26 -8.15
C GLY A 5 -24.95 -0.69 -7.74
N GLU A 6 -24.79 0.64 -7.69
CA GLU A 6 -23.53 1.27 -7.32
C GLU A 6 -23.43 1.48 -5.81
N SER A 7 -22.22 1.28 -5.31
CA SER A 7 -21.79 1.51 -3.93
C SER A 7 -21.53 3.00 -3.63
N PRO A 8 -21.60 3.45 -2.36
CA PRO A 8 -21.14 4.78 -1.94
C PRO A 8 -19.67 5.07 -2.24
N THR A 9 -18.86 4.03 -2.49
CA THR A 9 -17.43 4.11 -2.79
C THR A 9 -17.11 4.05 -4.29
N PHE A 10 -18.14 4.00 -5.15
CA PHE A 10 -18.02 3.85 -6.61
C PHE A 10 -17.22 2.61 -7.05
N PHE A 11 -17.23 1.56 -6.22
CA PHE A 11 -16.48 0.33 -6.47
C PHE A 11 -16.89 -0.33 -7.79
N LYS A 12 -18.19 -0.36 -8.12
CA LYS A 12 -18.67 -1.02 -9.34
C LYS A 12 -18.13 -0.32 -10.58
N ARG A 13 -18.22 1.02 -10.63
CA ARG A 13 -17.62 1.84 -11.70
C ARG A 13 -16.12 1.62 -11.81
N SER A 14 -15.39 1.63 -10.69
CA SER A 14 -13.94 1.41 -10.69
C SER A 14 -13.56 0.00 -11.18
N LEU A 15 -14.32 -1.03 -10.77
CA LEU A 15 -14.08 -2.41 -11.23
C LEU A 15 -14.34 -2.57 -12.73
N LEU A 16 -15.46 -2.02 -13.23
CA LEU A 16 -15.77 -2.05 -14.65
C LEU A 16 -14.69 -1.32 -15.47
N ARG A 17 -14.21 -0.18 -14.98
CA ARG A 17 -13.10 0.55 -15.61
C ARG A 17 -11.82 -0.27 -15.64
N TYR A 18 -11.47 -0.95 -14.53
CA TYR A 18 -10.30 -1.83 -14.46
C TYR A 18 -10.39 -2.99 -15.45
N LEU A 19 -11.52 -3.71 -15.47
CA LEU A 19 -11.73 -4.85 -16.37
C LEU A 19 -11.70 -4.44 -17.85
N ASN A 20 -12.31 -3.31 -18.20
CA ASN A 20 -12.31 -2.82 -19.57
C ASN A 20 -10.91 -2.37 -20.06
N HIS A 21 -10.00 -2.01 -19.15
CA HIS A 21 -8.62 -1.60 -19.50
C HIS A 21 -7.77 -2.75 -20.06
N TYR A 22 -8.15 -4.00 -19.81
CA TYR A 22 -7.46 -5.15 -20.41
C TYR A 22 -7.63 -5.22 -21.93
N HIS A 23 -8.67 -4.60 -22.48
CA HIS A 23 -9.01 -4.67 -23.91
C HIS A 23 -9.10 -6.11 -24.45
N MET A 24 -9.57 -7.05 -23.61
CA MET A 24 -9.67 -8.48 -23.92
C MET A 24 -11.14 -8.88 -24.10
N PRO A 25 -11.56 -9.36 -25.29
CA PRO A 25 -12.93 -9.85 -25.53
C PRO A 25 -13.35 -10.97 -24.56
N GLN A 26 -12.41 -11.76 -24.07
CA GLN A 26 -12.63 -12.84 -23.11
C GLN A 26 -13.21 -12.34 -21.78
N LEU A 27 -13.01 -11.06 -21.44
CA LEU A 27 -13.56 -10.45 -20.24
C LEU A 27 -15.01 -9.96 -20.41
N ALA A 28 -15.54 -9.90 -21.64
CA ALA A 28 -16.88 -9.37 -21.90
C ALA A 28 -17.98 -10.06 -21.07
N HIS A 29 -17.89 -11.40 -20.94
CA HIS A 29 -18.80 -12.17 -20.10
C HIS A 29 -18.77 -11.70 -18.64
N TYR A 30 -17.58 -11.49 -18.07
CA TYR A 30 -17.42 -11.06 -16.68
C TYR A 30 -17.85 -9.60 -16.48
N VAL A 31 -17.51 -8.71 -17.42
CA VAL A 31 -17.96 -7.31 -17.41
C VAL A 31 -19.48 -7.24 -17.39
N GLU A 32 -20.17 -8.04 -18.20
CA GLU A 32 -21.63 -8.07 -18.23
C GLU A 32 -22.23 -8.60 -16.91
N ARG A 33 -21.60 -9.60 -16.29
CA ARG A 33 -22.02 -10.06 -14.96
C ARG A 33 -21.87 -8.95 -13.91
N VAL A 34 -20.74 -8.25 -13.89
CA VAL A 34 -20.52 -7.12 -12.97
C VAL A 34 -21.57 -6.03 -13.16
N LYS A 35 -21.94 -5.69 -14.41
CA LYS A 35 -22.98 -4.70 -14.70
C LYS A 35 -24.34 -5.07 -14.09
N ARG A 36 -24.69 -6.35 -14.03
CA ARG A 36 -25.98 -6.85 -13.53
C ARG A 36 -26.04 -7.02 -12.01
N CYS A 37 -24.89 -7.12 -11.34
CA CYS A 37 -24.84 -7.29 -9.89
C CYS A 37 -25.13 -5.97 -9.16
N ASP A 38 -25.78 -6.08 -8.00
CA ASP A 38 -25.91 -4.98 -7.04
C ASP A 38 -24.71 -4.94 -6.08
N PHE A 39 -23.95 -3.84 -6.13
CA PHE A 39 -22.77 -3.59 -5.30
C PHE A 39 -23.06 -2.54 -4.21
N SER A 40 -24.31 -2.13 -4.01
CA SER A 40 -24.72 -1.09 -3.06
C SER A 40 -24.17 -1.25 -1.64
N HIS A 41 -23.89 -2.48 -1.22
CA HIS A 41 -23.38 -2.83 0.11
C HIS A 41 -21.86 -2.76 0.24
N ILE A 42 -21.10 -2.57 -0.84
CA ILE A 42 -19.64 -2.46 -0.77
C ILE A 42 -19.26 -1.13 -0.12
N ASN A 43 -18.42 -1.19 0.91
CA ASN A 43 -18.01 -0.04 1.72
C ASN A 43 -16.49 0.25 1.65
N VAL A 44 -15.79 -0.36 0.69
CA VAL A 44 -14.36 -0.13 0.43
C VAL A 44 -14.16 0.45 -0.97
N PHE A 45 -13.05 1.14 -1.18
CA PHE A 45 -12.71 1.69 -2.50
C PHE A 45 -11.77 0.74 -3.25
N LEU A 46 -12.04 0.48 -4.52
CA LEU A 46 -11.07 -0.17 -5.39
C LEU A 46 -9.91 0.80 -5.69
N VAL A 47 -8.69 0.31 -5.48
CA VAL A 47 -7.45 0.95 -5.92
C VAL A 47 -6.77 -0.01 -6.87
N ALA A 48 -6.67 0.36 -8.15
CA ALA A 48 -6.10 -0.50 -9.17
C ALA A 48 -5.00 0.23 -9.94
N SER A 49 -4.05 -0.55 -10.44
CA SER A 49 -3.02 -0.12 -11.38
C SER A 49 -3.24 -0.87 -12.68
N ALA A 50 -3.06 -0.19 -13.80
CA ALA A 50 -3.04 -0.85 -15.10
C ALA A 50 -1.97 -0.20 -15.99
N PRO A 51 -1.27 -0.96 -16.85
CA PRO A 51 -0.20 -0.43 -17.68
C PRO A 51 -0.69 0.70 -18.60
N GLY A 52 0.11 1.76 -18.71
CA GLY A 52 -0.20 2.90 -19.57
C GLY A 52 0.25 4.24 -19.00
N SER A 53 -0.05 5.29 -19.76
CA SER A 53 0.12 6.69 -19.35
C SER A 53 -1.23 7.26 -18.97
N HIS A 54 -1.41 7.56 -17.69
CA HIS A 54 -2.68 8.05 -17.14
C HIS A 54 -2.59 9.54 -16.82
N PHE A 55 -3.61 10.30 -17.24
CA PHE A 55 -3.69 11.75 -17.03
C PHE A 55 -4.69 12.14 -15.94
N ASP A 56 -5.46 11.18 -15.44
CA ASP A 56 -6.37 11.37 -14.33
C ASP A 56 -5.84 10.76 -13.03
N MET A 57 -6.66 10.85 -11.99
CA MET A 57 -6.31 10.43 -10.63
C MET A 57 -6.98 9.12 -10.25
N ASP A 58 -7.41 8.30 -11.22
CA ASP A 58 -8.15 7.06 -10.95
C ASP A 58 -7.28 5.81 -10.89
N TRP A 59 -5.96 5.94 -11.02
CA TRP A 59 -5.03 4.82 -11.08
C TRP A 59 -3.91 4.89 -10.04
N ALA A 60 -3.48 3.72 -9.56
CA ALA A 60 -2.27 3.51 -8.78
C ALA A 60 -2.06 4.55 -7.65
N LEU A 61 -0.88 5.18 -7.55
CA LEU A 61 -0.59 6.10 -6.43
C LEU A 61 -1.46 7.37 -6.47
N THR A 62 -1.88 7.82 -7.66
CA THR A 62 -2.71 9.03 -7.77
C THR A 62 -4.12 8.76 -7.27
N ARG A 63 -4.65 7.54 -7.47
CA ARG A 63 -5.90 7.07 -6.87
C ARG A 63 -5.86 7.09 -5.36
N VAL A 64 -4.81 6.51 -4.77
CA VAL A 64 -4.62 6.50 -3.31
C VAL A 64 -4.65 7.94 -2.78
N GLY A 65 -3.81 8.82 -3.32
CA GLY A 65 -3.74 10.19 -2.81
C GLY A 65 -4.99 11.02 -3.08
N SER A 66 -5.74 10.76 -4.16
CA SER A 66 -7.03 11.42 -4.43
C SER A 66 -8.06 11.05 -3.36
N LEU A 67 -8.21 9.75 -3.07
CA LEU A 67 -9.13 9.26 -2.04
C LEU A 67 -8.74 9.75 -0.64
N LEU A 68 -7.46 9.71 -0.30
CA LEU A 68 -6.98 10.22 0.98
C LEU A 68 -7.19 11.74 1.12
N ARG A 69 -7.02 12.51 0.04
CA ARG A 69 -7.34 13.95 0.01
C ARG A 69 -8.84 14.23 0.16
N GLN A 70 -9.72 13.26 -0.10
CA GLN A 70 -11.16 13.44 0.08
C GLN A 70 -11.61 13.01 1.48
N HIS A 71 -10.95 12.00 2.07
CA HIS A 71 -11.53 11.25 3.20
C HIS A 71 -10.60 11.05 4.41
N CYS A 72 -9.29 11.25 4.29
CA CYS A 72 -8.36 10.98 5.41
C CYS A 72 -8.41 12.11 6.45
N CYS A 73 -8.86 11.78 7.66
CA CYS A 73 -9.15 12.71 8.76
C CYS A 73 -7.96 13.01 9.68
N VAL A 74 -6.72 12.63 9.33
CA VAL A 74 -5.56 12.97 10.17
C VAL A 74 -5.45 14.49 10.33
N PRO A 75 -5.36 15.02 11.58
CA PRO A 75 -5.27 16.45 11.81
C PRO A 75 -4.01 17.04 11.15
N PRO A 76 -4.10 18.19 10.45
CA PRO A 76 -2.94 18.80 9.79
C PRO A 76 -1.76 19.07 10.74
N ALA A 77 -2.04 19.52 11.96
CA ALA A 77 -1.02 19.78 12.99
C ALA A 77 -0.28 18.50 13.43
N GLU A 78 -0.91 17.33 13.33
CA GLU A 78 -0.32 16.05 13.69
C GLU A 78 0.27 15.31 12.50
N GLN A 79 0.09 15.80 11.26
CA GLN A 79 0.37 15.04 10.04
C GLN A 79 1.78 14.44 10.05
N ARG A 80 2.81 15.18 10.51
CA ARG A 80 4.19 14.70 10.58
C ARG A 80 4.37 13.50 11.54
N HIS A 81 3.58 13.42 12.60
CA HIS A 81 3.68 12.39 13.63
C HIS A 81 2.92 11.09 13.30
N TRP A 82 2.13 11.10 12.22
CA TRP A 82 1.44 9.92 11.73
C TRP A 82 2.29 9.18 10.70
N THR A 83 2.93 8.11 11.15
CA THR A 83 3.87 7.32 10.35
C THR A 83 3.15 6.53 9.26
N LEU A 84 3.70 6.51 8.05
CA LEU A 84 3.31 5.57 7.00
C LEU A 84 4.02 4.23 7.23
N LEU A 85 3.25 3.18 7.50
CA LEU A 85 3.72 1.79 7.47
C LEU A 85 3.41 1.23 6.09
N ALA A 86 4.44 0.75 5.40
CA ALA A 86 4.31 0.08 4.11
C ALA A 86 4.98 -1.29 4.21
N GLN A 87 4.18 -2.34 4.11
CA GLN A 87 4.61 -3.72 4.18
C GLN A 87 4.51 -4.33 2.78
N ALA A 88 5.58 -4.95 2.30
CA ALA A 88 5.62 -5.57 0.98
C ALA A 88 6.45 -6.86 0.99
N SER A 89 6.26 -7.68 -0.04
CA SER A 89 7.02 -8.93 -0.26
C SER A 89 8.16 -8.75 -1.27
N SER A 90 8.25 -7.59 -1.93
CA SER A 90 9.32 -7.23 -2.87
C SER A 90 9.54 -5.73 -2.85
N LEU A 91 10.75 -5.30 -3.17
CA LEU A 91 11.18 -3.91 -3.22
C LEU A 91 11.71 -3.58 -4.62
N GLY A 92 11.20 -2.51 -5.22
CA GLY A 92 11.65 -2.04 -6.54
C GLY A 92 12.89 -1.14 -6.49
N SER A 93 13.31 -0.67 -7.66
CA SER A 93 14.38 0.32 -7.82
C SER A 93 13.85 1.76 -7.70
N TYR A 94 14.25 2.47 -6.66
CA TYR A 94 13.72 3.79 -6.32
C TYR A 94 14.58 4.94 -6.85
N GLY A 95 15.87 4.68 -7.09
CA GLY A 95 16.85 5.65 -7.59
C GLY A 95 18.00 5.87 -6.60
N LYS A 96 18.94 6.74 -6.97
CA LYS A 96 20.15 7.01 -6.17
C LYS A 96 19.86 7.71 -4.83
N GLU A 97 18.70 8.36 -4.70
CA GLU A 97 18.28 9.07 -3.50
C GLU A 97 16.82 8.80 -3.15
N PRO A 98 16.45 8.80 -1.84
CA PRO A 98 15.08 8.56 -1.40
C PRO A 98 14.06 9.52 -2.01
N LYS A 99 14.43 10.79 -2.23
CA LYS A 99 13.53 11.86 -2.68
C LYS A 99 13.10 11.72 -4.15
N LEU A 100 13.83 10.93 -4.95
CA LEU A 100 13.53 10.76 -6.37
C LEU A 100 12.19 10.06 -6.61
N TRP A 101 11.74 9.24 -5.66
CA TRP A 101 10.45 8.56 -5.79
C TRP A 101 9.87 8.12 -4.44
N LEU A 102 10.63 7.43 -3.59
CA LEU A 102 10.11 6.80 -2.37
C LEU A 102 9.56 7.84 -1.37
N THR A 103 10.37 8.84 -1.04
CA THR A 103 9.97 9.93 -0.13
C THR A 103 9.47 11.17 -0.88
N GLY A 104 9.63 11.19 -2.20
CA GLY A 104 9.04 12.18 -3.10
C GLY A 104 7.60 11.81 -3.41
N ASP A 105 7.37 11.19 -4.58
CA ASP A 105 6.02 10.85 -5.06
C ASP A 105 5.29 9.86 -4.13
N PHE A 106 5.89 8.71 -3.84
CA PHE A 106 5.20 7.62 -3.13
C PHE A 106 4.70 8.07 -1.75
N LEU A 107 5.60 8.56 -0.90
CA LEU A 107 5.24 9.08 0.42
C LEU A 107 4.26 10.26 0.33
N HIS A 108 4.44 11.18 -0.63
CA HIS A 108 3.54 12.32 -0.81
C HIS A 108 2.09 11.87 -1.06
N TYR A 109 1.88 10.90 -1.94
CA TYR A 109 0.53 10.43 -2.28
C TYR A 109 -0.11 9.59 -1.17
N PHE A 110 0.67 8.75 -0.50
CA PHE A 110 0.17 7.89 0.59
C PHE A 110 -0.04 8.63 1.92
N THR A 111 0.30 9.92 1.99
CA THR A 111 0.15 10.72 3.22
C THR A 111 -0.72 11.96 3.06
N LYS A 112 -1.49 12.05 1.96
CA LYS A 112 -2.48 13.12 1.76
C LYS A 112 -3.59 13.06 2.83
N ILE A 113 -4.17 14.21 3.13
CA ILE A 113 -5.24 14.40 4.12
C ILE A 113 -6.31 15.37 3.57
N ARG A 114 -7.54 15.33 4.11
CA ARG A 114 -8.69 16.11 3.62
C ARG A 114 -8.48 17.62 3.62
N ASN A 115 -7.92 18.14 4.71
CA ASN A 115 -7.74 19.57 4.95
C ASN A 115 -6.26 19.94 4.94
N GLN A 116 -5.50 19.42 3.97
CA GLN A 116 -4.07 19.68 3.89
C GLN A 116 -3.81 21.17 3.64
N SER A 117 -3.03 21.80 4.52
CA SER A 117 -2.59 23.18 4.33
C SER A 117 -1.74 23.31 3.06
N GLN A 118 -1.79 24.48 2.42
CA GLN A 118 -0.90 24.82 1.31
C GLN A 118 0.55 25.06 1.77
N MET A 119 0.79 25.20 3.07
CA MET A 119 2.13 25.36 3.63
C MET A 119 2.92 24.04 3.57
N LEU A 120 4.18 24.16 3.15
CA LEU A 120 5.14 23.06 3.12
C LEU A 120 5.41 22.58 4.55
N SER A 121 4.80 21.44 4.93
CA SER A 121 5.17 20.71 6.14
C SER A 121 6.25 19.67 5.83
N SER A 122 7.15 19.40 6.78
CA SER A 122 8.04 18.25 6.67
C SER A 122 7.22 16.97 6.46
N PRO A 123 7.65 16.06 5.58
CA PRO A 123 6.93 14.83 5.34
C PRO A 123 6.92 13.96 6.60
N PRO A 124 5.91 13.09 6.76
CA PRO A 124 5.84 12.12 7.85
C PRO A 124 6.89 11.03 7.69
N ASP A 125 7.17 10.31 8.78
CA ASP A 125 8.08 9.17 8.74
C ASP A 125 7.50 8.02 7.90
N LEU A 126 8.39 7.34 7.17
CA LEU A 126 8.11 6.10 6.43
C LEU A 126 8.84 4.93 7.08
N LYS A 127 8.12 3.84 7.33
CA LYS A 127 8.67 2.57 7.78
C LYS A 127 8.30 1.47 6.80
N LEU A 128 9.31 0.86 6.18
CA LEU A 128 9.15 -0.26 5.25
C LEU A 128 9.32 -1.58 6.00
N VAL A 129 8.24 -2.34 6.14
CA VAL A 129 8.29 -3.68 6.73
C VAL A 129 8.60 -4.68 5.62
N TYR A 130 9.76 -5.30 5.70
CA TYR A 130 10.25 -6.29 4.74
C TYR A 130 11.09 -7.32 5.49
N PRO A 131 11.07 -8.62 5.11
CA PRO A 131 11.83 -9.64 5.83
C PRO A 131 13.35 -9.43 5.73
N SER A 132 14.03 -9.60 6.87
CA SER A 132 15.49 -9.70 6.91
C SER A 132 15.97 -11.09 6.52
N LEU A 133 17.26 -11.24 6.26
CA LEU A 133 17.87 -12.57 6.08
C LEU A 133 17.56 -13.48 7.29
N GLU A 134 17.61 -12.94 8.51
CA GLU A 134 17.34 -13.71 9.72
C GLU A 134 15.87 -14.12 9.84
N ASN A 135 14.93 -13.23 9.47
CA ASN A 135 13.51 -13.58 9.41
C ASN A 135 13.27 -14.78 8.50
N VAL A 136 13.93 -14.83 7.34
CA VAL A 136 13.79 -15.93 6.39
C VAL A 136 14.46 -17.20 6.93
N LYS A 137 15.69 -17.13 7.45
CA LYS A 137 16.38 -18.27 8.07
C LYS A 137 15.55 -18.94 9.17
N GLN A 138 14.84 -18.15 9.97
CA GLN A 138 14.00 -18.63 11.08
C GLN A 138 12.56 -18.99 10.66
N SER A 139 12.21 -18.82 9.38
CA SER A 139 10.88 -19.15 8.86
C SER A 139 10.58 -20.65 8.98
N HIS A 140 9.34 -21.05 8.70
CA HIS A 140 8.96 -22.47 8.67
C HIS A 140 9.77 -23.27 7.64
N ASP A 141 10.09 -22.64 6.52
CA ASP A 141 10.75 -23.27 5.37
C ASP A 141 12.25 -22.92 5.29
N GLY A 142 12.81 -22.29 6.34
CA GLY A 142 14.17 -21.76 6.33
C GLY A 142 14.42 -20.84 5.13
N LEU A 143 15.55 -21.00 4.44
CA LEU A 143 15.89 -20.17 3.28
C LEU A 143 14.84 -20.26 2.15
N LEU A 144 14.20 -21.42 1.96
CA LEU A 144 13.18 -21.61 0.92
C LEU A 144 11.95 -20.72 1.14
N GLY A 145 11.67 -20.30 2.37
CA GLY A 145 10.61 -19.35 2.68
C GLY A 145 10.80 -17.99 2.00
N GLY A 146 12.03 -17.66 1.60
CA GLY A 146 12.35 -16.46 0.84
C GLY A 146 12.08 -16.55 -0.66
N GLY A 147 11.67 -17.71 -1.19
CA GLY A 147 11.34 -17.90 -2.60
C GLY A 147 10.17 -17.04 -3.09
N CYS A 148 9.29 -16.61 -2.18
CA CYS A 148 8.19 -15.68 -2.48
C CYS A 148 8.54 -14.20 -2.29
N LEU A 149 9.82 -13.90 -1.99
CA LEU A 149 10.33 -12.57 -1.71
C LEU A 149 11.33 -12.10 -2.78
N PRO A 150 10.86 -11.73 -3.99
CA PRO A 150 11.75 -11.42 -5.11
C PRO A 150 12.34 -10.01 -4.94
N TYR A 151 13.49 -9.91 -4.28
CA TYR A 151 14.29 -8.68 -4.24
C TYR A 151 15.74 -8.99 -4.63
N ALA A 152 16.17 -8.49 -5.78
CA ALA A 152 17.50 -8.79 -6.30
C ALA A 152 18.61 -8.04 -5.56
N ALA A 153 19.72 -8.71 -5.27
CA ALA A 153 20.92 -8.12 -4.67
C ALA A 153 21.46 -6.94 -5.50
N GLU A 154 21.43 -7.06 -6.83
CA GLU A 154 21.83 -5.98 -7.75
C GLU A 154 20.96 -4.73 -7.61
N ALA A 155 19.65 -4.91 -7.40
CA ALA A 155 18.74 -3.79 -7.16
C ALA A 155 19.03 -3.13 -5.82
N HIS A 156 19.33 -3.93 -4.78
CA HIS A 156 19.70 -3.42 -3.46
C HIS A 156 21.01 -2.62 -3.47
N ALA A 157 22.04 -3.12 -4.15
CA ALA A 157 23.33 -2.47 -4.27
C ALA A 157 23.26 -1.05 -4.86
N LYS A 158 22.23 -0.76 -5.68
CA LYS A 158 22.00 0.56 -6.29
C LYS A 158 21.29 1.55 -5.34
N GLN A 159 20.80 1.11 -4.18
CA GLN A 159 20.04 1.91 -3.22
C GLN A 159 20.33 1.55 -1.75
N PRO A 160 21.59 1.54 -1.28
CA PRO A 160 21.94 1.16 0.10
C PRO A 160 21.32 2.09 1.16
N TRP A 161 20.98 3.32 0.78
CA TRP A 161 20.22 4.26 1.63
C TRP A 161 18.89 3.69 2.12
N LEU A 162 18.34 2.68 1.44
CA LEU A 162 17.07 2.04 1.79
C LEU A 162 17.12 1.36 3.15
N ASN A 163 18.30 0.90 3.60
CA ASN A 163 18.47 0.26 4.91
C ASN A 163 18.00 1.13 6.09
N ASN A 164 18.05 2.46 5.93
CA ASN A 164 17.54 3.40 6.95
C ASN A 164 16.02 3.37 7.14
N TYR A 165 15.29 2.78 6.19
CA TYR A 165 13.83 2.69 6.18
C TYR A 165 13.31 1.28 6.50
N LEU A 166 14.18 0.27 6.65
CA LEU A 166 13.78 -1.12 6.79
C LEU A 166 13.47 -1.52 8.25
N TYR A 167 12.38 -2.27 8.39
CA TYR A 167 11.82 -2.81 9.62
C TYR A 167 11.50 -4.28 9.43
N GLN A 168 11.70 -5.06 10.49
CA GLN A 168 11.63 -6.52 10.47
C GLN A 168 10.20 -7.00 10.27
N TRP A 169 10.06 -8.17 9.63
CA TRP A 169 8.80 -8.90 9.68
C TRP A 169 8.61 -9.47 11.09
N ARG A 170 7.53 -9.04 11.75
CA ARG A 170 7.09 -9.55 13.04
C ARG A 170 5.57 -9.55 13.10
N ALA A 171 4.98 -10.67 13.48
CA ALA A 171 3.56 -10.93 13.59
C ALA A 171 3.27 -11.85 14.78
N THR A 172 3.89 -11.57 15.93
CA THR A 172 3.75 -12.35 17.17
C THR A 172 2.31 -12.38 17.65
N SER A 173 1.62 -11.25 17.55
CA SER A 173 0.19 -11.08 17.88
C SER A 173 -0.72 -12.05 17.13
N THR A 174 -0.32 -12.48 15.93
CA THR A 174 -1.09 -13.44 15.13
C THR A 174 -0.40 -14.78 14.94
N HIS A 175 0.70 -15.02 15.68
CA HIS A 175 1.54 -16.21 15.61
C HIS A 175 2.08 -16.52 14.20
N ARG A 176 2.42 -15.48 13.42
CA ARG A 176 2.86 -15.60 12.03
C ARG A 176 4.29 -15.10 11.77
N ASP A 177 5.11 -14.87 12.79
CA ASP A 177 6.51 -14.42 12.59
C ASP A 177 7.32 -15.34 11.66
N ARG A 178 7.05 -16.64 11.71
CA ARG A 178 7.74 -17.66 10.92
C ARG A 178 7.09 -17.92 9.55
N ALA A 179 5.95 -17.31 9.27
CA ALA A 179 5.26 -17.38 7.98
C ALA A 179 5.64 -16.15 7.14
N MET A 180 6.48 -16.32 6.12
CA MET A 180 6.98 -15.19 5.33
C MET A 180 5.84 -14.45 4.61
N PRO A 181 5.84 -13.11 4.65
CA PRO A 181 4.71 -12.33 4.15
C PRO A 181 4.72 -12.25 2.63
N HIS A 182 3.72 -12.87 1.99
CA HIS A 182 3.36 -12.55 0.60
C HIS A 182 2.24 -11.50 0.51
N ILE A 183 1.64 -11.11 1.63
CA ILE A 183 0.72 -9.98 1.73
C ILE A 183 1.45 -8.66 1.42
N LYS A 184 0.72 -7.65 0.91
CA LYS A 184 1.18 -6.27 0.79
C LYS A 184 0.12 -5.36 1.38
N SER A 185 0.55 -4.47 2.26
CA SER A 185 -0.37 -3.57 2.93
C SER A 185 0.25 -2.21 3.27
N TYR A 186 -0.61 -1.21 3.33
CA TYR A 186 -0.22 0.17 3.57
C TYR A 186 -1.19 0.81 4.54
N THR A 187 -0.68 1.49 5.56
CA THR A 187 -1.50 2.15 6.57
C THR A 187 -0.78 3.34 7.20
N ARG A 188 -1.55 4.30 7.71
CA ARG A 188 -1.05 5.44 8.46
C ARG A 188 -1.42 5.28 9.93
N VAL A 189 -0.43 5.19 10.81
CA VAL A 189 -0.64 4.97 12.25
C VAL A 189 -0.35 6.23 13.05
N SER A 190 -1.13 6.46 14.10
CA SER A 190 -0.89 7.53 15.07
C SER A 190 0.42 7.31 15.84
N ARG A 191 0.94 8.38 16.44
CA ARG A 191 2.20 8.36 17.21
C ARG A 191 2.19 7.37 18.38
N ASP A 192 1.03 7.18 19.01
CA ASP A 192 0.80 6.24 20.11
C ASP A 192 0.50 4.81 19.63
N HIS A 193 0.44 4.59 18.31
CA HIS A 193 0.13 3.31 17.67
C HIS A 193 -1.25 2.72 17.99
N LYS A 194 -2.18 3.54 18.47
CA LYS A 194 -3.55 3.08 18.82
C LYS A 194 -4.59 3.30 17.74
N ARG A 195 -4.26 4.09 16.71
CA ARG A 195 -5.20 4.48 15.65
C ARG A 195 -4.56 4.33 14.28
N ALA A 196 -5.37 3.89 13.31
CA ALA A 196 -5.02 3.90 11.89
C ALA A 196 -5.96 4.80 11.09
N ALA A 197 -5.40 5.60 10.19
CA ALA A 197 -6.18 6.54 9.36
C ALA A 197 -6.86 5.85 8.16
N TYR A 198 -6.27 4.76 7.68
CA TYR A 198 -6.79 3.92 6.60
C TYR A 198 -6.06 2.58 6.62
N PHE A 199 -6.56 1.60 5.88
CA PHE A 199 -5.82 0.39 5.56
C PHE A 199 -5.99 0.04 4.09
N LEU A 200 -4.89 -0.24 3.39
CA LEU A 200 -4.90 -0.67 2.01
C LEU A 200 -4.32 -2.07 1.93
N LEU A 201 -5.10 -3.02 1.43
CA LEU A 201 -4.67 -4.38 1.11
C LEU A 201 -4.62 -4.54 -0.40
N THR A 202 -3.50 -5.02 -0.95
CA THR A 202 -3.28 -5.00 -2.41
C THR A 202 -2.27 -6.04 -2.87
N SER A 203 -2.21 -6.28 -4.19
CA SER A 203 -1.14 -7.02 -4.85
C SER A 203 0.14 -6.19 -5.04
N ALA A 204 0.00 -4.86 -5.10
CA ALA A 204 1.07 -3.94 -5.44
C ALA A 204 2.18 -3.92 -4.36
N ASN A 205 3.39 -4.30 -4.76
CA ASN A 205 4.60 -4.08 -3.96
C ASN A 205 5.02 -2.59 -3.98
N VAL A 206 5.96 -2.19 -3.12
CA VAL A 206 6.56 -0.84 -3.17
C VAL A 206 7.45 -0.77 -4.41
N SER A 207 6.90 -0.42 -5.57
CA SER A 207 7.64 -0.32 -6.83
C SER A 207 7.05 0.72 -7.77
N LYS A 208 7.91 1.30 -8.62
CA LYS A 208 7.48 2.19 -9.71
C LYS A 208 6.61 1.48 -10.74
N ALA A 209 6.81 0.18 -10.95
CA ALA A 209 6.03 -0.60 -11.91
C ALA A 209 4.56 -0.73 -11.47
N ALA A 210 4.37 -1.03 -10.19
CA ALA A 210 3.06 -1.19 -9.57
C ALA A 210 2.36 0.16 -9.31
N TRP A 211 3.06 1.11 -8.70
CA TRP A 211 2.45 2.37 -8.25
C TRP A 211 2.57 3.53 -9.26
N GLY A 212 3.48 3.42 -10.21
CA GLY A 212 3.71 4.39 -11.27
C GLY A 212 4.80 5.42 -10.95
N SER A 213 5.18 6.20 -11.97
CA SER A 213 6.09 7.34 -11.86
C SER A 213 5.55 8.51 -12.67
N ILE A 214 5.58 9.71 -12.09
CA ILE A 214 5.08 10.92 -12.76
C ILE A 214 6.13 11.40 -13.75
N ASN A 215 5.73 11.55 -15.01
CA ASN A 215 6.55 12.14 -16.04
C ASN A 215 6.56 13.67 -15.88
N LYS A 216 7.75 14.26 -15.71
CA LYS A 216 7.90 15.71 -15.52
C LYS A 216 7.52 16.55 -16.74
N GLY A 217 7.58 15.98 -17.95
CA GLY A 217 7.33 16.72 -19.18
C GLY A 217 5.85 16.91 -19.50
N ASN A 218 5.02 15.90 -19.23
CA ASN A 218 3.59 15.92 -19.57
C ASN A 218 2.65 15.61 -18.39
N ALA A 219 3.19 15.55 -17.17
CA ALA A 219 2.50 15.22 -15.93
C ALA A 219 1.77 13.85 -15.90
N ALA A 220 1.96 12.99 -16.91
CA ALA A 220 1.31 11.69 -16.96
C ALA A 220 1.89 10.74 -15.89
N LEU A 221 1.02 9.99 -15.21
CA LEU A 221 1.42 8.87 -14.38
C LEU A 221 1.66 7.65 -15.27
N ARG A 222 2.93 7.22 -15.40
CA ARG A 222 3.28 6.02 -16.13
C ARG A 222 3.27 4.81 -15.20
N VAL A 223 2.44 3.81 -15.51
CA VAL A 223 2.29 2.54 -14.78
C VAL A 223 2.69 1.38 -15.70
N MET A 224 3.31 0.33 -15.14
CA MET A 224 3.84 -0.80 -15.94
C MET A 224 3.17 -2.14 -15.61
N SER A 225 2.44 -2.24 -14.50
CA SER A 225 1.87 -3.50 -14.02
C SER A 225 0.36 -3.39 -13.80
N TYR A 226 -0.33 -4.51 -13.94
CA TYR A 226 -1.70 -4.67 -13.44
C TYR A 226 -1.62 -4.98 -11.94
N GLU A 227 -2.34 -4.22 -11.13
CA GLU A 227 -2.46 -4.43 -9.69
C GLU A 227 -3.89 -4.14 -9.26
N ALA A 228 -4.34 -4.78 -8.18
CA ALA A 228 -5.63 -4.48 -7.59
C ALA A 228 -5.57 -4.61 -6.06
N GLY A 229 -6.32 -3.74 -5.39
CA GLY A 229 -6.45 -3.74 -3.95
C GLY A 229 -7.67 -2.96 -3.49
N VAL A 230 -7.93 -3.04 -2.19
CA VAL A 230 -9.04 -2.37 -1.54
C VAL A 230 -8.53 -1.42 -0.47
N LEU A 231 -8.95 -0.16 -0.57
CA LEU A 231 -8.71 0.87 0.44
C LEU A 231 -9.91 0.94 1.38
N LEU A 232 -9.65 0.60 2.64
CA LEU A 232 -10.56 0.74 3.75
C LEU A 232 -10.36 2.13 4.37
N LEU A 233 -11.44 2.90 4.43
CA LEU A 233 -11.49 4.20 5.09
C LEU A 233 -12.44 4.12 6.29
N PRO A 234 -12.04 4.59 7.49
CA PRO A 234 -12.82 4.43 8.72
C PRO A 234 -14.26 4.93 8.59
N ARG A 235 -14.45 6.08 7.93
CA ARG A 235 -15.76 6.70 7.73
C ARG A 235 -16.75 5.81 6.99
N PHE A 236 -16.27 4.95 6.10
CA PHE A 236 -17.12 4.08 5.28
C PHE A 236 -17.31 2.70 5.90
N VAL A 237 -16.30 2.19 6.59
CA VAL A 237 -16.33 0.82 7.15
C VAL A 237 -16.97 0.80 8.54
N ILE A 238 -16.67 1.78 9.39
CA ILE A 238 -17.11 1.82 10.81
C ILE A 238 -17.74 3.16 11.23
N ASN A 239 -17.90 4.11 10.30
CA ASN A 239 -18.44 5.46 10.55
C ASN A 239 -17.68 6.27 11.62
N GLU A 240 -16.37 6.03 11.76
CA GLU A 240 -15.47 6.79 12.62
C GLU A 240 -14.43 7.57 11.79
N ASP A 241 -13.64 8.43 12.42
CA ASP A 241 -12.54 9.13 11.74
C ASP A 241 -11.26 8.29 11.65
N PHE A 242 -11.10 7.30 12.53
CA PHE A 242 -9.93 6.43 12.62
C PHE A 242 -10.36 5.01 12.96
N PHE A 243 -9.60 4.02 12.49
CA PHE A 243 -9.71 2.65 13.00
C PHE A 243 -9.00 2.55 14.36
N PRO A 244 -9.64 2.00 15.40
CA PRO A 244 -8.93 1.61 16.62
C PRO A 244 -8.05 0.38 16.35
N LEU A 245 -6.86 0.35 16.97
CA LEU A 245 -5.90 -0.75 16.89
C LEU A 245 -5.76 -1.53 18.21
N ASP A 246 -6.37 -1.05 19.30
CA ASP A 246 -6.37 -1.76 20.58
C ASP A 246 -7.18 -3.07 20.49
N GLU A 247 -6.63 -4.16 21.01
CA GLU A 247 -7.30 -5.47 21.07
C GLU A 247 -8.60 -5.39 21.90
N GLY A 248 -9.68 -6.03 21.42
CA GLY A 248 -10.95 -6.14 22.14
C GLY A 248 -12.02 -5.09 21.80
N ARG A 249 -11.74 -4.08 20.97
CA ARG A 249 -12.80 -3.25 20.36
C ARG A 249 -13.40 -3.98 19.17
N GLY A 250 -14.71 -4.28 19.21
CA GLY A 250 -15.41 -5.07 18.19
C GLY A 250 -15.33 -4.54 16.75
N ASN A 251 -15.04 -3.25 16.56
CA ASN A 251 -14.90 -2.60 15.25
C ASN A 251 -13.45 -2.21 14.92
N GLY A 252 -12.46 -2.78 15.62
CA GLY A 252 -11.04 -2.50 15.40
C GLY A 252 -10.51 -3.03 14.07
N LEU A 253 -9.52 -2.33 13.51
CA LEU A 253 -8.78 -2.83 12.37
C LEU A 253 -7.73 -3.84 12.85
N VAL A 254 -7.80 -5.06 12.34
CA VAL A 254 -6.78 -6.08 12.58
C VAL A 254 -5.64 -5.88 11.57
N ILE A 255 -4.49 -5.43 12.06
CA ILE A 255 -3.26 -5.40 11.27
C ILE A 255 -2.51 -6.72 11.51
N PRO A 256 -2.17 -7.49 10.46
CA PRO A 256 -1.71 -8.87 10.61
C PRO A 256 -0.25 -9.01 11.05
N TYR A 257 0.37 -7.92 11.51
CA TYR A 257 1.75 -7.83 11.97
C TYR A 257 1.85 -6.81 13.11
N ASP A 258 2.91 -6.94 13.90
CA ASP A 258 3.04 -6.20 15.16
C ASP A 258 3.26 -4.70 14.93
N ILE A 259 2.61 -3.90 15.78
CA ILE A 259 2.78 -2.44 15.82
C ILE A 259 3.11 -2.05 17.27
N PRO A 260 4.16 -1.25 17.53
CA PRO A 260 5.08 -0.65 16.55
C PRO A 260 5.99 -1.67 15.86
N PRO A 261 6.36 -1.45 14.58
CA PRO A 261 7.31 -2.32 13.90
C PRO A 261 8.73 -2.17 14.49
N GLN A 262 9.48 -3.27 14.53
CA GLN A 262 10.86 -3.28 15.02
C GLN A 262 11.85 -2.90 13.91
N LYS A 263 12.69 -1.89 14.14
CA LYS A 263 13.69 -1.45 13.17
C LYS A 263 14.76 -2.52 12.97
N TYR A 264 15.35 -2.57 11.78
CA TYR A 264 16.60 -3.31 11.58
C TYR A 264 17.70 -2.75 12.48
N THR A 265 18.55 -3.63 13.01
CA THR A 265 19.83 -3.23 13.63
C THR A 265 20.91 -3.07 12.55
N SER A 266 22.06 -2.52 12.91
CA SER A 266 23.14 -2.21 11.96
C SER A 266 23.79 -3.45 11.33
N ASP A 267 23.65 -4.61 11.97
CA ASP A 267 24.17 -5.91 11.53
C ASP A 267 23.20 -6.70 10.65
N MET A 268 21.95 -6.24 10.52
CA MET A 268 20.93 -6.94 9.72
C MET A 268 21.00 -6.55 8.25
N SER A 269 20.80 -7.55 7.38
CA SER A 269 20.58 -7.36 5.94
C SER A 269 19.14 -7.68 5.54
N PRO A 270 18.59 -7.00 4.52
CA PRO A 270 17.35 -7.45 3.91
C PRO A 270 17.54 -8.82 3.27
N TRP A 271 16.47 -9.60 3.22
CA TRP A 271 16.44 -10.75 2.32
C TRP A 271 16.63 -10.29 0.87
N VAL A 272 17.58 -10.90 0.16
CA VAL A 272 17.68 -10.81 -1.29
C VAL A 272 17.53 -12.22 -1.88
N SER A 273 16.85 -12.33 -3.00
CA SER A 273 16.52 -13.61 -3.65
C SER A 273 17.77 -14.42 -4.02
N ASP A 274 18.91 -13.74 -4.19
CA ASP A 274 20.20 -14.32 -4.51
C ASP A 274 20.74 -15.26 -3.44
N TYR A 275 20.22 -15.23 -2.21
CA TYR A 275 20.58 -16.19 -1.17
C TYR A 275 20.05 -17.62 -1.43
N LEU A 276 19.19 -17.81 -2.44
CA LEU A 276 18.72 -19.12 -2.89
C LEU A 276 19.58 -19.75 -3.98
N MET A 277 20.54 -18.99 -4.53
CA MET A 277 21.42 -19.44 -5.62
C MET A 277 22.68 -20.12 -5.10
#